data_AF-A0A1M5BPA3-F1
#
_entry.id   AF-A0A1M5BPA3-F1
#
_cell.length_a   1.000
_cell.length_b   1.000
_cell.length_c   1.000
_cell.angle_alpha   90.00
_cell.angle_beta   90.00
_cell.angle_gamma   90.00
#
_symmetry.space_group_name_H-M   'P 1'
#
loop_
_entity.id
_entity.type
_entity.pdbx_description
1 polymer ?
#
loop_
_entity_poly.entity_id
_entity_poly.type
_entity_poly.pdbx_seq_one_letter_code
_entity_poly.pdbx_strand_id
1 'polypeptide(L)'
;MKNLIILTILFLLFNCNKNTSKENIELKDVLNEKQTNEYVPYKDDKFDFNDKALKENLNNAIYKGDTLAYNRACKQYAINGRYKEFLYYAIVMAEKNNYGNAYWDISNILSAEEDSPLFDKYKSKYGNYSILKAYELGQRGAKSSMNYVYTEKGKPIPSSSSVYCSEKASSKNGR
;
A
#
# COMPACT_ATOMS: atom_id res chain seq x y z
N MET A 1 51.60 6.95 -31.79
CA MET A 1 50.76 7.01 -30.57
C MET A 1 49.29 6.73 -30.91
N LYS A 2 49.00 5.49 -31.28
CA LYS A 2 47.67 4.92 -31.52
C LYS A 2 47.93 3.45 -31.25
N ASN A 3 47.54 2.97 -30.08
CA ASN A 3 47.56 1.57 -29.61
C ASN A 3 47.47 1.50 -28.06
N LEU A 4 47.50 2.65 -27.37
CA LEU A 4 47.36 2.73 -25.91
C LEU A 4 45.92 2.95 -25.42
N ILE A 5 44.92 2.92 -26.31
CA ILE A 5 43.49 3.10 -25.98
C ILE A 5 42.74 1.76 -25.91
N ILE A 6 43.32 0.67 -26.43
CA ILE A 6 42.65 -0.64 -26.47
C ILE A 6 42.78 -1.39 -25.13
N LEU A 7 43.78 -1.04 -24.30
CA LEU A 7 44.02 -1.75 -23.03
C LEU A 7 43.06 -1.36 -21.90
N THR A 8 42.37 -0.23 -22.00
CA THR A 8 41.46 0.28 -20.95
C THR A 8 40.02 -0.23 -21.10
N ILE A 9 39.64 -0.79 -22.24
CA ILE A 9 38.28 -1.33 -22.47
C ILE A 9 38.14 -2.76 -21.95
N LEU A 10 39.23 -3.52 -21.81
CA LEU A 10 39.19 -4.91 -21.36
C LEU A 10 38.97 -5.07 -19.84
N PHE A 11 39.24 -4.02 -19.05
CA PHE A 11 39.10 -4.07 -17.58
C PHE A 11 37.67 -3.82 -17.07
N LEU A 12 36.72 -3.48 -17.95
CA LEU A 12 35.32 -3.21 -17.57
C LEU A 12 34.42 -4.47 -17.58
N LEU A 13 34.95 -5.64 -17.94
CA LEU A 13 34.16 -6.88 -18.05
C LEU A 13 34.29 -7.84 -16.85
N PHE A 14 35.01 -7.45 -15.79
CA PHE A 14 35.28 -8.34 -14.63
C PHE A 14 34.62 -7.96 -13.30
N ASN A 15 33.52 -7.20 -13.32
CA ASN A 15 32.70 -7.01 -12.11
C ASN A 15 31.30 -7.61 -12.28
N CYS A 16 31.26 -8.94 -12.33
CA CYS A 16 30.07 -9.73 -12.00
C CYS A 16 30.50 -10.73 -10.92
N ASN A 17 30.55 -10.25 -9.67
CA ASN A 17 30.93 -11.05 -8.52
C ASN A 17 29.69 -11.68 -7.88
N LYS A 18 29.70 -13.01 -7.84
CA LYS A 18 28.84 -13.94 -7.08
C LYS A 18 27.33 -13.91 -7.34
N ASN A 19 26.92 -14.67 -8.36
CA ASN A 19 25.76 -15.55 -8.19
C ASN A 19 26.14 -16.67 -7.21
N THR A 20 26.09 -16.39 -5.92
CA THR A 20 25.71 -17.45 -4.97
C THR A 20 24.20 -17.51 -5.03
N SER A 21 23.65 -18.49 -5.75
CA SER A 21 22.39 -19.06 -5.34
C SER A 21 22.61 -19.52 -3.90
N LYS A 22 22.18 -18.72 -2.93
CA LYS A 22 21.80 -19.27 -1.64
C LYS A 22 20.63 -20.19 -1.99
N GLU A 23 20.96 -21.44 -2.26
CA GLU A 23 20.00 -22.52 -2.19
C GLU A 23 19.22 -22.28 -0.90
N ASN A 24 17.89 -22.21 -1.01
CA ASN A 24 17.00 -21.90 0.11
C ASN A 24 17.13 -22.98 1.18
N ILE A 25 18.16 -22.88 2.03
CA ILE A 25 18.37 -23.74 3.20
C ILE A 25 17.14 -23.62 4.11
N GLU A 26 16.59 -22.41 4.23
CA GLU A 26 15.36 -22.15 4.99
C GLU A 26 14.12 -22.87 4.46
N LEU A 27 14.00 -23.13 3.14
CA LEU A 27 12.79 -23.75 2.59
C LEU A 27 12.81 -25.29 2.72
N LYS A 28 14.00 -25.91 2.71
CA LYS A 28 14.15 -27.36 2.89
C LYS A 28 13.90 -27.78 4.35
N ASP A 29 14.22 -26.92 5.31
CA ASP A 29 13.98 -27.20 6.73
C ASP A 29 12.49 -27.11 7.08
N VAL A 30 11.74 -26.16 6.49
CA VAL A 30 10.28 -26.04 6.66
C VAL A 30 9.51 -27.25 6.13
N LEU A 31 10.00 -27.91 5.07
CA LEU A 31 9.35 -29.08 4.47
C LEU A 31 9.61 -30.39 5.25
N ASN A 32 10.61 -30.41 6.14
CA ASN A 32 10.97 -31.58 6.95
C ASN A 32 10.49 -31.48 8.40
N GLU A 33 9.89 -30.35 8.79
CA GLU A 33 9.35 -30.16 10.13
C GLU A 33 8.08 -30.99 10.29
N LYS A 34 8.12 -31.98 11.20
CA LYS A 34 6.92 -32.73 11.57
C LYS A 34 5.90 -31.73 12.10
N GLN A 35 4.79 -31.55 11.38
CA GLN A 35 3.67 -30.73 11.83
C GLN A 35 3.21 -31.22 13.21
N THR A 36 3.58 -30.48 14.25
CA THR A 36 3.04 -30.68 15.59
C THR A 36 1.76 -29.88 15.71
N ASN A 37 0.76 -30.41 16.41
CA ASN A 37 -0.47 -29.68 16.72
C ASN A 37 -0.27 -28.63 17.84
N GLU A 38 0.97 -28.29 18.16
CA GLU A 38 1.30 -27.37 19.25
C GLU A 38 1.23 -25.94 18.74
N TYR A 39 0.36 -25.12 19.35
CA TYR A 39 0.28 -23.71 19.04
C TYR A 39 1.55 -23.01 19.49
N VAL A 40 2.40 -22.63 18.54
CA VAL A 40 3.53 -21.74 18.80
C VAL A 40 3.03 -20.30 18.73
N PRO A 41 3.03 -19.55 19.85
CA PRO A 41 2.63 -18.15 19.81
C PRO A 41 3.57 -17.36 18.91
N TYR A 42 3.01 -16.67 17.92
CA TYR A 42 3.76 -15.76 17.07
C TYR A 42 4.24 -14.56 17.89
N LYS A 43 5.56 -14.36 17.94
CA LYS A 43 6.17 -13.20 18.58
C LYS A 43 6.69 -12.26 17.50
N ASP A 44 6.13 -11.06 17.44
CA ASP A 44 6.62 -10.00 16.57
C ASP A 44 7.67 -9.17 17.30
N ASP A 45 8.94 -9.45 17.04
CA ASP A 45 10.06 -8.70 17.62
C ASP A 45 10.31 -7.35 16.92
N LYS A 46 9.61 -7.06 15.80
CA LYS A 46 9.84 -5.85 14.99
C LYS A 46 8.89 -4.72 15.33
N PHE A 47 7.75 -5.02 15.94
CA PHE A 47 6.78 -3.98 16.28
C PHE A 47 6.02 -4.28 17.57
N ASP A 48 6.16 -3.33 18.50
CA ASP A 48 5.48 -3.32 19.78
C ASP A 48 4.12 -2.61 19.70
N PHE A 49 3.03 -3.39 19.81
CA PHE A 49 1.68 -2.84 19.90
C PHE A 49 1.42 -2.06 21.21
N ASN A 50 2.28 -2.23 22.21
CA ASN A 50 2.20 -1.52 23.49
C ASN A 50 3.07 -0.25 23.51
N ASP A 51 3.70 0.11 22.39
CA ASP A 51 4.49 1.34 22.30
C ASP A 51 3.61 2.56 22.64
N LYS A 52 4.00 3.27 23.70
CA LYS A 52 3.24 4.40 24.24
C LYS A 52 3.13 5.55 23.24
N ALA A 53 4.20 5.82 22.49
CA ALA A 53 4.25 6.92 21.53
C ALA A 53 3.38 6.60 20.30
N LEU A 54 3.36 5.35 19.83
CA LEU A 54 2.45 4.88 18.81
C LEU A 54 1.01 5.04 19.27
N LYS A 55 0.67 4.57 20.47
CA LYS A 55 -0.69 4.69 21.03
C LYS A 55 -1.12 6.14 21.15
N GLU A 56 -0.23 7.02 21.60
CA GLU A 56 -0.50 8.46 21.67
C GLU A 56 -0.72 9.07 20.28
N ASN A 57 0.14 8.74 19.29
CA ASN A 57 -0.01 9.22 17.93
C ASN A 57 -1.34 8.76 17.31
N LEU A 58 -1.72 7.49 17.50
CA LEU A 58 -2.99 6.95 17.05
C LEU A 58 -4.18 7.69 17.68
N ASN A 59 -4.15 7.90 19.00
CA ASN A 59 -5.20 8.63 19.70
C ASN A 59 -5.33 10.09 19.22
N ASN A 60 -4.21 10.80 19.08
CA ASN A 60 -4.21 12.18 18.57
C ASN A 60 -4.72 12.24 17.13
N ALA A 61 -4.34 11.29 16.28
CA ALA A 61 -4.86 11.19 14.92
C ALA A 61 -6.39 11.01 14.90
N ILE A 62 -6.91 9.98 15.58
CA ILE A 62 -8.32 9.61 15.47
C ILE A 62 -9.28 10.54 16.21
N TYR A 63 -8.87 11.12 17.35
CA TYR A 63 -9.75 11.95 18.18
C TYR A 63 -9.57 13.45 17.95
N LYS A 64 -8.37 13.89 17.54
CA LYS A 64 -8.07 15.31 17.36
C LYS A 64 -7.83 15.69 15.90
N GLY A 65 -7.81 14.72 14.98
CA GLY A 65 -7.47 14.97 13.58
C GLY A 65 -6.02 15.42 13.39
N ASP A 66 -5.11 15.04 14.29
CA ASP A 66 -3.70 15.41 14.17
C ASP A 66 -3.04 14.66 13.01
N THR A 67 -2.81 15.39 11.92
CA THR A 67 -2.24 14.84 10.67
C THR A 67 -0.77 14.46 10.81
N LEU A 68 0.00 15.12 11.70
CA LEU A 68 1.39 14.77 11.96
C LEU A 68 1.47 13.48 12.76
N ALA A 69 0.65 13.35 13.79
CA ALA A 69 0.51 12.13 14.57
C ALA A 69 0.06 10.95 13.68
N TYR A 70 -0.91 11.18 12.80
CA TYR A 70 -1.34 10.20 11.80
C TYR A 70 -0.17 9.74 10.92
N ASN A 71 0.59 10.68 10.34
CA ASN A 71 1.70 10.35 9.46
C ASN A 71 2.82 9.56 10.19
N ARG A 72 3.09 9.88 11.46
CA ARG A 72 4.05 9.13 12.29
C ARG A 72 3.60 7.70 12.53
N ALA A 73 2.35 7.50 12.93
CA ALA A 73 1.78 6.16 13.15
C ALA A 73 1.74 5.36 11.84
N CYS A 74 1.25 5.96 10.75
CA CYS A 74 1.22 5.34 9.42
C CYS A 74 2.60 4.85 9.01
N LYS A 75 3.63 5.69 9.17
CA LYS A 75 5.03 5.32 8.88
C LYS A 75 5.50 4.14 9.72
N GLN A 76 5.20 4.09 11.02
CA GLN A 76 5.59 2.97 11.88
C GLN A 76 4.98 1.64 11.43
N TYR A 77 3.72 1.62 11.01
CA TYR A 77 3.11 0.41 10.42
C TYR A 77 3.75 0.05 9.08
N ALA A 78 3.98 1.04 8.20
CA ALA A 78 4.53 0.80 6.88
C ALA A 78 5.97 0.24 6.91
N ILE A 79 6.87 0.84 7.68
CA ILE A 79 8.29 0.40 7.73
C ILE A 79 8.46 -1.01 8.31
N ASN A 80 7.50 -1.48 9.10
CA ASN A 80 7.49 -2.81 9.69
C ASN A 80 6.72 -3.83 8.84
N GLY A 81 6.31 -3.48 7.61
CA GLY A 81 5.60 -4.38 6.71
C GLY A 81 4.14 -4.63 7.09
N ARG A 82 3.58 -3.77 7.95
CA ARG A 82 2.27 -3.96 8.58
C ARG A 82 1.23 -2.94 8.12
N TYR A 83 1.44 -2.36 6.94
CA TYR A 83 0.59 -1.28 6.42
C TYR A 83 -0.89 -1.68 6.29
N LYS A 84 -1.18 -2.97 6.00
CA LYS A 84 -2.56 -3.49 5.93
C LYS A 84 -3.30 -3.41 7.26
N GLU A 85 -2.61 -3.57 8.39
CA GLU A 85 -3.19 -3.46 9.73
C GLU A 85 -3.55 -2.01 10.09
N PHE A 86 -2.99 -1.04 9.37
CA PHE A 86 -3.26 0.38 9.58
C PHE A 86 -4.59 0.84 8.96
N LEU A 87 -5.26 -0.02 8.19
CA LEU A 87 -6.47 0.32 7.44
C LEU A 87 -7.56 0.95 8.31
N TYR A 88 -7.80 0.41 9.50
CA TYR A 88 -8.80 0.95 10.44
C TYR A 88 -8.55 2.43 10.76
N TYR A 89 -7.30 2.78 11.10
CA TYR A 89 -6.94 4.16 11.45
C TYR A 89 -7.01 5.10 10.25
N ALA A 90 -6.63 4.62 9.06
CA ALA A 90 -6.78 5.36 7.81
C ALA A 90 -8.25 5.68 7.53
N ILE A 91 -9.15 4.70 7.65
CA ILE A 91 -10.61 4.90 7.47
C ILE A 91 -11.14 5.93 8.47
N VAL A 92 -10.82 5.77 9.75
CA VAL A 92 -11.30 6.70 10.79
C VAL A 92 -10.81 8.11 10.54
N MET A 93 -9.54 8.27 10.17
CA MET A 93 -8.97 9.59 9.87
C MET A 93 -9.57 10.22 8.61
N ALA A 94 -9.76 9.42 7.56
CA ALA A 94 -10.34 9.88 6.29
C ALA A 94 -11.79 10.34 6.48
N GLU A 95 -12.63 9.49 7.07
CA GLU A 95 -14.08 9.73 7.16
C GLU A 95 -14.43 10.78 8.23
N LYS A 96 -13.78 10.75 9.41
CA LYS A 96 -14.12 11.68 10.49
C LYS A 96 -13.48 13.05 10.33
N ASN A 97 -12.28 13.12 9.75
CA ASN A 97 -11.50 14.36 9.64
C ASN A 97 -11.34 14.84 8.20
N ASN A 98 -11.96 14.17 7.21
CA ASN A 98 -11.91 14.51 5.78
C ASN A 98 -10.48 14.72 5.26
N TYR A 99 -9.54 13.87 5.71
CA TYR A 99 -8.12 14.04 5.44
C TYR A 99 -7.69 13.32 4.16
N GLY A 100 -7.27 14.08 3.14
CA GLY A 100 -6.94 13.54 1.82
C GLY A 100 -5.82 12.51 1.79
N ASN A 101 -4.78 12.62 2.63
CA ASN A 101 -3.73 11.61 2.69
C ASN A 101 -4.24 10.28 3.28
N ALA A 102 -5.20 10.32 4.20
CA ALA A 102 -5.79 9.09 4.72
C ALA A 102 -6.64 8.38 3.65
N TYR A 103 -7.39 9.13 2.84
CA TYR A 103 -8.06 8.56 1.66
C TYR A 103 -7.07 7.95 0.66
N TRP A 104 -5.93 8.59 0.44
CA TRP A 104 -4.85 8.04 -0.40
C TRP A 104 -4.30 6.73 0.18
N ASP A 105 -4.03 6.69 1.49
CA ASP A 105 -3.54 5.49 2.17
C ASP A 105 -4.54 4.33 2.08
N ILE A 106 -5.83 4.59 2.29
CA ILE A 106 -6.89 3.58 2.12
C ILE A 106 -6.83 2.99 0.72
N SER A 107 -6.70 3.85 -0.31
CA SER A 107 -6.61 3.35 -1.68
C SER A 107 -5.38 2.48 -1.89
N ASN A 108 -4.20 2.85 -1.38
CA ASN A 108 -3.00 2.03 -1.51
C ASN A 108 -3.10 0.70 -0.75
N ILE A 109 -3.69 0.71 0.44
CA ILE A 109 -3.88 -0.51 1.24
C ILE A 109 -4.87 -1.47 0.55
N LEU A 110 -5.89 -0.92 -0.12
CA LEU A 110 -6.95 -1.69 -0.78
C LEU A 110 -6.72 -1.95 -2.27
N SER A 111 -5.72 -1.31 -2.87
CA SER A 111 -5.27 -1.60 -4.23
C SER A 111 -4.57 -2.96 -4.23
N ALA A 112 -5.08 -3.89 -5.03
CA ALA A 112 -4.39 -5.13 -5.31
C ALA A 112 -3.20 -4.85 -6.26
N GLU A 113 -2.10 -5.58 -6.09
CA GLU A 113 -0.98 -5.55 -7.03
C GLU A 113 -1.50 -5.92 -8.45
N GLU A 114 -1.21 -5.07 -9.43
CA GLU A 114 -1.89 -5.01 -10.74
C GLU A 114 -1.66 -6.24 -11.65
N ASP A 115 -0.75 -7.15 -11.30
CA ASP A 115 -0.18 -8.10 -12.26
C ASP A 115 -0.84 -9.49 -12.29
N SER A 116 -2.04 -9.67 -11.72
CA SER A 116 -2.74 -10.97 -11.83
C SER A 116 -4.18 -10.87 -12.37
N PRO A 117 -4.49 -11.59 -13.47
CA PRO A 117 -5.81 -11.58 -14.11
C PRO A 117 -6.92 -12.18 -13.24
N LEU A 118 -6.61 -12.73 -12.07
CA LEU A 118 -7.59 -13.18 -11.07
C LEU A 118 -8.22 -12.02 -10.28
N PHE A 119 -7.64 -10.80 -10.33
CA PHE A 119 -7.98 -9.71 -9.40
C PHE A 119 -8.85 -8.58 -9.96
N ASP A 120 -9.15 -8.56 -11.25
CA ASP A 120 -10.19 -7.66 -11.78
C ASP A 120 -11.54 -7.86 -11.07
N LYS A 121 -11.78 -9.07 -10.57
CA LYS A 121 -12.96 -9.46 -9.77
C LYS A 121 -12.95 -8.90 -8.34
N TYR A 122 -11.79 -8.53 -7.79
CA TYR A 122 -11.62 -8.11 -6.39
C TYR A 122 -11.26 -6.63 -6.23
N LYS A 123 -11.48 -5.81 -7.27
CA LYS A 123 -11.31 -4.36 -7.19
C LYS A 123 -12.18 -3.78 -6.08
N SER A 124 -11.53 -3.22 -5.06
CA SER A 124 -12.22 -2.64 -3.91
C SER A 124 -12.99 -1.39 -4.35
N LYS A 125 -14.33 -1.45 -4.31
CA LYS A 125 -15.20 -0.28 -4.53
C LYS A 125 -14.84 0.88 -3.60
N TYR A 126 -14.48 0.56 -2.35
CA TYR A 126 -14.07 1.57 -1.37
C TYR A 126 -12.64 2.09 -1.63
N GLY A 127 -11.74 1.27 -2.15
CA GLY A 127 -10.43 1.72 -2.63
C GLY A 127 -10.56 2.72 -3.80
N ASN A 128 -11.39 2.40 -4.79
CA ASN A 128 -11.70 3.28 -5.92
C ASN A 128 -12.39 4.59 -5.47
N TYR A 129 -13.34 4.50 -4.54
CA TYR A 129 -13.92 5.68 -3.92
C TYR A 129 -12.85 6.55 -3.26
N SER A 130 -11.95 5.93 -2.50
CA SER A 130 -10.95 6.63 -1.69
C SER A 130 -9.91 7.35 -2.55
N ILE A 131 -9.42 6.76 -3.64
CA ILE A 131 -8.47 7.46 -4.53
C ILE A 131 -9.11 8.67 -5.22
N LEU A 132 -10.38 8.56 -5.64
CA LEU A 132 -11.14 9.68 -6.22
C LEU A 132 -11.40 10.76 -5.17
N LYS A 133 -11.73 10.37 -3.94
CA LYS A 133 -11.93 11.31 -2.84
C LYS A 133 -10.63 12.04 -2.47
N ALA A 134 -9.50 11.33 -2.43
CA ALA A 134 -8.18 11.93 -2.24
C ALA A 134 -7.85 12.93 -3.36
N TYR A 135 -8.18 12.60 -4.61
CA TYR A 135 -8.03 13.51 -5.75
C TYR A 135 -8.86 14.79 -5.58
N GLU A 136 -10.14 14.66 -5.23
CA GLU A 136 -11.05 15.78 -4.97
C GLU A 136 -10.54 16.69 -3.84
N LEU A 137 -9.90 16.11 -2.83
CA LEU A 137 -9.26 16.84 -1.72
C LEU A 137 -7.87 17.39 -2.06
N GLY A 138 -7.41 17.22 -3.30
CA GLY A 138 -6.18 17.81 -3.79
C GLY A 138 -4.90 17.06 -3.43
N GLN A 139 -5.00 15.81 -2.96
CA GLN A 139 -3.86 14.99 -2.59
C GLN A 139 -2.93 14.75 -3.80
N ARG A 140 -1.62 14.97 -3.61
CA ARG A 140 -0.65 15.03 -4.72
C ARG A 140 -0.48 13.71 -5.48
N GLY A 141 -0.35 12.59 -4.76
CA GLY A 141 -0.24 11.26 -5.35
C GLY A 141 -1.49 10.89 -6.15
N ALA A 142 -2.67 11.07 -5.56
CA ALA A 142 -3.95 10.86 -6.21
C ALA A 142 -4.12 11.73 -7.46
N LYS A 143 -3.71 13.00 -7.43
CA LYS A 143 -3.66 13.87 -8.62
C LYS A 143 -2.80 13.29 -9.74
N SER A 144 -1.60 12.83 -9.41
CA SER A 144 -0.70 12.21 -10.38
C SER A 144 -1.34 10.95 -10.97
N SER A 145 -1.88 10.06 -10.13
CA SER A 145 -2.52 8.82 -10.56
C SER A 145 -3.75 9.06 -11.43
N MET A 146 -4.63 9.99 -11.05
CA MET A 146 -5.83 10.29 -11.83
C MET A 146 -5.51 10.97 -13.16
N ASN A 147 -4.50 11.83 -13.20
CA ASN A 147 -4.03 12.40 -14.46
C ASN A 147 -3.55 11.32 -15.44
N TYR A 148 -2.73 10.38 -14.96
CA TYR A 148 -2.21 9.27 -15.76
C TYR A 148 -3.34 8.33 -16.25
N VAL A 149 -4.28 7.99 -15.37
CA VAL A 149 -5.35 7.02 -15.68
C VAL A 149 -6.42 7.62 -16.60
N TYR A 150 -6.75 8.91 -16.46
CA TYR A 150 -7.88 9.54 -17.14
C TYR A 150 -7.47 10.69 -18.06
N THR A 151 -6.89 11.76 -17.52
CA THR A 151 -6.64 13.02 -18.24
C THR A 151 -5.72 12.82 -19.44
N GLU A 152 -4.60 12.14 -19.27
CA GLU A 152 -3.63 11.85 -20.35
C GLU A 152 -4.22 10.94 -21.44
N LYS A 153 -5.30 10.21 -21.11
CA LYS A 153 -6.04 9.36 -22.05
C LYS A 153 -7.26 10.05 -22.64
N GLY A 154 -7.42 11.37 -22.42
CA GLY A 154 -8.55 12.16 -22.91
C GLY A 154 -9.90 11.79 -22.26
N LYS A 155 -9.89 11.17 -21.08
CA LYS A 155 -11.11 10.74 -20.37
C LYS A 155 -11.41 11.69 -19.20
N PRO A 156 -12.69 11.97 -18.91
CA PRO A 156 -13.06 12.70 -17.71
C PRO A 156 -12.81 11.84 -16.46
N ILE A 157 -12.37 12.49 -15.38
CA ILE A 157 -12.22 11.84 -14.07
C ILE A 157 -13.62 11.75 -13.41
N PRO A 158 -14.09 10.57 -13.01
CA PRO A 158 -15.37 10.43 -12.31
C PRO A 158 -15.31 11.03 -10.90
N SER A 159 -16.46 11.44 -10.34
CA SER A 159 -16.50 11.83 -8.93
C SER A 159 -16.50 10.61 -8.01
N SER A 160 -15.95 10.75 -6.80
CA SER A 160 -15.96 9.72 -5.77
C SER A 160 -17.38 9.21 -5.49
N SER A 161 -18.36 10.11 -5.41
CA SER A 161 -19.77 9.79 -5.18
C SER A 161 -20.37 8.90 -6.27
N SER A 162 -19.95 9.06 -7.53
CA SER A 162 -20.47 8.28 -8.66
C SER A 162 -20.10 6.79 -8.57
N VAL A 163 -18.95 6.48 -7.97
CA VAL A 163 -18.47 5.11 -7.78
C VAL A 163 -19.11 4.43 -6.57
N TYR A 164 -19.38 5.17 -5.49
CA TYR A 164 -19.92 4.59 -4.27
C TYR A 164 -21.46 4.47 -4.28
N CYS A 165 -22.17 5.46 -4.85
CA CYS A 165 -23.63 5.58 -4.76
C CYS A 165 -24.44 4.96 -5.93
N SER A 166 -23.79 4.30 -6.90
CA SER A 166 -24.41 3.81 -8.15
C SER A 166 -25.45 2.68 -8.01
N GLU A 167 -25.67 2.11 -6.82
CA GLU A 167 -26.56 0.94 -6.62
C GLU A 167 -27.97 1.27 -6.11
N LYS A 168 -28.29 2.53 -5.75
CA LYS A 168 -29.62 2.85 -5.17
C LYS A 168 -30.74 3.08 -6.19
N ALA A 169 -30.49 2.99 -7.50
CA ALA A 169 -31.47 3.32 -8.52
C ALA A 169 -32.25 2.11 -9.10
N SER A 170 -31.84 0.87 -8.83
CA SER A 170 -32.42 -0.31 -9.49
C SER A 170 -33.43 -1.13 -8.67
N SER A 171 -33.69 -0.81 -7.39
CA SER A 171 -34.63 -1.60 -6.56
C SER A 171 -36.07 -1.04 -6.46
N LYS A 172 -36.44 -0.04 -7.27
CA LYS A 172 -37.81 0.55 -7.24
C LYS A 172 -38.77 0.08 -8.34
N ASN A 173 -38.38 -0.84 -9.22
CA ASN A 173 -39.29 -1.42 -10.22
C ASN A 173 -39.36 -2.94 -10.05
N GLY A 174 -40.26 -3.40 -9.19
CA GLY A 174 -40.53 -4.82 -8.95
C GLY A 174 -41.58 -4.99 -7.86
N ARG A 175 -42.78 -4.47 -8.12
CA ARG A 175 -44.02 -4.90 -7.46
C ARG A 175 -44.67 -5.97 -8.31
#